data_AF-A0A523SLM5-F1
#
_entry.id   AF-A0A523SLM5-F1
#
_cell.length_a   1.000
_cell.length_b   1.000
_cell.length_c   1.000
_cell.angle_alpha   90.00
_cell.angle_beta   90.00
_cell.angle_gamma   90.00
#
_symmetry.space_group_name_H-M   'P 1'
#
loop_
_entity.id
_entity.type
_entity.pdbx_description
1 polymer ?
#
loop_
_entity_poly.entity_id
_entity_poly.type
_entity_poly.pdbx_seq_one_letter_code
_entity_poly.pdbx_strand_id
1 'polypeptide(L)'
;MLNRKILALILLPMLLAPLMSFSYAHVTSFVVKKYKLHIQFSYLDIESYKIYSPWGSSGDDNITDQLFDDTLYINTTVFPSWHAWVGLVIKNNGIFNMKLEEPTYQIIMTPEDSATWNANEFYYGPYTEAGFNPLVWGDITGDNYQDKLDPDEGVIGVESEDPPVYLEPPPASRNKCKLIMWIYLHIVEGPDDFIMELSIIITGIMTDVSWVEEP
;
A
#
# COMPACT_ATOMS: atom_id res chain seq x y z
N MET A 1 37.39 32.02 -26.76
CA MET A 1 36.40 32.84 -27.51
C MET A 1 35.85 32.00 -28.65
N LEU A 2 34.53 31.75 -28.69
CA LEU A 2 33.92 30.91 -29.73
C LEU A 2 34.00 31.63 -31.09
N ASN A 3 34.47 30.93 -32.13
CA ASN A 3 34.61 31.51 -33.47
C ASN A 3 33.24 31.92 -34.01
N ARG A 4 33.10 33.18 -34.44
CA ARG A 4 31.84 33.74 -34.98
C ARG A 4 31.26 32.90 -36.11
N LYS A 5 32.10 32.23 -36.90
CA LYS A 5 31.67 31.31 -37.96
C LYS A 5 30.99 30.06 -37.41
N ILE A 6 31.51 29.51 -36.31
CA ILE A 6 30.94 28.34 -35.62
C ILE A 6 29.62 28.73 -34.95
N LEU A 7 29.57 29.91 -34.32
CA LEU A 7 28.34 30.42 -33.72
C LEU A 7 27.23 30.60 -34.78
N ALA A 8 27.55 31.19 -35.93
CA ALA A 8 26.59 31.33 -37.03
C ALA A 8 26.14 29.97 -37.58
N LEU A 9 27.05 29.00 -37.69
CA LEU A 9 26.74 27.65 -38.15
C LEU A 9 25.76 26.92 -37.23
N ILE A 10 25.78 27.21 -35.92
CA ILE A 10 24.86 26.62 -34.93
C ILE A 10 23.53 27.38 -34.88
N LEU A 11 23.57 28.71 -34.89
CA LEU A 11 22.38 29.54 -34.78
C LEU A 11 21.48 29.45 -36.01
N LEU A 12 22.05 29.31 -37.21
CA LEU A 12 21.30 29.24 -38.45
C LEU A 12 20.32 28.05 -38.51
N PRO A 13 20.72 26.78 -38.25
CA PRO A 13 19.77 25.66 -38.19
C PRO A 13 18.79 25.78 -37.02
N MET A 14 19.19 26.33 -35.87
CA MET A 14 18.26 26.56 -34.74
C MET A 14 17.16 27.58 -35.07
N LEU A 15 17.44 28.58 -35.91
CA LEU A 15 16.45 29.54 -36.38
C LEU A 15 15.63 29.01 -37.55
N LEU A 16 16.23 28.20 -38.44
CA LEU A 16 15.55 27.65 -39.61
C LEU A 16 14.57 26.51 -39.25
N ALA A 17 14.87 25.70 -38.24
CA ALA A 17 14.01 24.61 -37.79
C ALA A 17 12.57 25.06 -37.41
N PRO A 18 12.37 26.09 -36.56
CA PRO A 18 11.03 26.58 -36.24
C PRO A 18 10.36 27.25 -37.44
N LEU A 19 11.10 28.00 -38.28
CA LEU A 19 10.55 28.60 -39.50
C LEU A 19 10.00 27.54 -40.46
N MET A 20 10.75 26.47 -40.70
CA MET A 20 10.27 25.34 -41.51
C MET A 20 9.06 24.65 -40.88
N SER A 21 9.03 24.50 -39.54
CA SER A 21 7.86 23.96 -38.84
C SER A 21 6.62 24.84 -38.98
N PHE A 22 6.77 26.17 -38.96
CA PHE A 22 5.65 27.12 -39.16
C PHE A 22 5.18 27.14 -40.61
N SER A 23 6.10 27.12 -41.59
CA SER A 23 5.75 27.03 -43.01
C SER A 23 5.02 25.72 -43.33
N TYR A 24 5.47 24.59 -42.76
CA TYR A 24 4.79 23.30 -42.90
C TYR A 24 3.37 23.35 -42.29
N ALA A 25 3.24 23.89 -41.07
CA ALA A 25 1.96 24.04 -40.40
C ALA A 25 0.98 24.96 -41.16
N HIS A 26 1.47 25.94 -41.93
CA HIS A 26 0.64 26.84 -42.72
C HIS A 26 0.08 26.16 -44.00
N VAL A 27 0.77 25.15 -44.53
CA VAL A 27 0.35 24.44 -45.76
C VAL A 27 -0.49 23.20 -45.43
N THR A 28 -0.44 22.72 -44.18
CA THR A 28 -1.26 21.60 -43.71
C THR A 28 -2.43 22.11 -42.89
N SER A 29 -3.66 21.66 -43.18
CA SER A 29 -4.86 22.07 -42.42
C SER A 29 -4.91 21.57 -40.97
N PHE A 30 -3.97 20.70 -40.57
CA PHE A 30 -3.78 20.28 -39.19
C PHE A 30 -2.37 19.71 -38.98
N VAL A 31 -1.81 19.91 -37.79
CA VAL A 31 -0.57 19.28 -37.33
C VAL A 31 -0.91 18.39 -36.13
N VAL A 32 -0.76 17.07 -36.27
CA VAL A 32 -0.95 16.14 -35.15
C VAL A 32 0.41 15.82 -34.52
N LYS A 33 0.65 16.30 -33.31
CA LYS A 33 1.76 15.84 -32.47
C LYS A 33 1.24 14.77 -31.52
N LYS A 34 1.69 13.52 -31.74
CA LYS A 34 1.41 12.42 -30.83
C LYS A 34 2.51 12.35 -29.79
N TYR A 35 2.20 12.72 -28.55
CA TYR A 35 3.08 12.45 -27.42
C TYR A 35 2.63 11.16 -26.75
N LYS A 36 3.59 10.35 -26.31
CA LYS A 36 3.35 9.20 -25.45
C LYS A 36 4.05 9.48 -24.13
N LEU A 37 3.29 9.92 -23.14
CA LEU A 37 3.79 10.09 -21.78
C LEU A 37 3.71 8.72 -21.10
N HIS A 38 4.86 8.14 -20.75
CA HIS A 38 4.90 7.00 -19.85
C HIS A 38 4.95 7.57 -18.42
N ILE A 39 3.79 7.66 -17.77
CA ILE A 39 3.73 7.98 -16.36
C ILE A 39 3.94 6.66 -15.60
N GLN A 40 5.04 6.59 -14.88
CA GLN A 40 5.39 5.47 -14.03
C GLN A 40 4.80 5.71 -12.65
N PHE A 41 4.12 4.72 -12.10
CA PHE A 41 3.44 4.82 -10.80
C PHE A 41 4.04 3.79 -9.84
N SER A 42 4.34 4.25 -8.63
CA SER A 42 4.49 3.43 -7.44
C SER A 42 3.13 3.38 -6.74
N TYR A 43 2.64 2.18 -6.44
CA TYR A 43 1.37 2.01 -5.74
C TYR A 43 1.35 0.67 -5.00
N LEU A 44 1.22 0.75 -3.67
CA LEU A 44 0.89 -0.37 -2.83
C LEU A 44 -0.64 -0.44 -2.71
N ASP A 45 -1.16 -1.66 -2.71
CA ASP A 45 -2.59 -1.94 -2.71
C ASP A 45 -2.90 -3.02 -1.67
N ILE A 46 -4.04 -2.90 -1.00
CA ILE A 46 -4.59 -3.95 -0.14
C ILE A 46 -5.50 -4.79 -1.03
N GLU A 47 -5.02 -5.94 -1.49
CA GLU A 47 -5.79 -6.79 -2.40
C GLU A 47 -6.98 -7.46 -1.71
N SER A 48 -6.80 -7.84 -0.45
CA SER A 48 -7.87 -8.44 0.37
C SER A 48 -7.55 -8.28 1.84
N TYR A 49 -8.59 -8.36 2.68
CA TYR A 49 -8.45 -8.25 4.12
C TYR A 49 -9.35 -9.28 4.84
N LYS A 50 -9.06 -9.51 6.12
CA LYS A 50 -9.82 -10.35 7.06
C LYS A 50 -9.87 -9.64 8.41
N ILE A 51 -11.00 -9.69 9.09
CA ILE A 51 -11.14 -9.20 10.46
C ILE A 51 -11.76 -10.31 11.29
N TYR A 52 -11.10 -10.67 12.39
CA TYR A 52 -11.58 -11.68 13.34
C TYR A 52 -11.57 -11.13 14.75
N SER A 53 -12.66 -11.34 15.48
CA SER A 53 -12.79 -10.90 16.87
C SER A 53 -13.66 -11.92 17.62
N PRO A 54 -13.35 -12.25 18.88
CA PRO A 54 -14.14 -13.20 19.66
C PRO A 54 -15.57 -12.71 19.90
N TRP A 55 -15.77 -11.40 19.81
CA TRP A 55 -17.04 -10.75 20.07
C TRP A 55 -17.89 -10.54 18.81
N GLY A 56 -17.40 -10.96 17.64
CA GLY A 56 -18.06 -10.75 16.35
C GLY A 56 -18.47 -12.01 15.58
N SER A 57 -18.22 -13.22 16.08
CA SER A 57 -18.40 -14.46 15.28
C SER A 57 -19.77 -15.12 15.40
N SER A 58 -20.61 -14.72 16.35
CA SER A 58 -21.95 -15.30 16.53
C SER A 58 -23.02 -14.23 16.77
N GLY A 59 -23.28 -13.43 15.74
CA GLY A 59 -24.57 -12.74 15.59
C GLY A 59 -24.74 -11.35 16.22
N ASP A 60 -23.66 -10.59 16.44
CA ASP A 60 -23.76 -9.14 16.67
C ASP A 60 -22.96 -8.36 15.62
N ASP A 61 -23.71 -7.75 14.71
CA ASP A 61 -23.33 -7.03 13.47
C ASP A 61 -22.57 -5.70 13.71
N ASN A 62 -21.72 -5.60 14.73
CA ASN A 62 -21.18 -4.30 15.17
C ASN A 62 -19.83 -3.91 14.57
N ILE A 63 -19.17 -4.76 13.78
CA ILE A 63 -17.99 -4.33 13.00
C ILE A 63 -18.48 -3.97 11.60
N THR A 64 -18.39 -2.69 11.27
CA THR A 64 -18.56 -2.21 9.90
C THR A 64 -17.19 -1.90 9.34
N ASP A 65 -16.89 -2.43 8.17
CA ASP A 65 -15.60 -2.25 7.53
C ASP A 65 -15.76 -1.85 6.06
N GLN A 66 -14.78 -1.08 5.58
CA GLN A 66 -14.72 -0.67 4.20
C GLN A 66 -13.27 -0.49 3.78
N LEU A 67 -12.89 -1.13 2.68
CA LEU A 67 -11.63 -0.84 2.01
C LEU A 67 -11.86 0.26 0.97
N PHE A 68 -11.08 1.32 1.04
CA PHE A 68 -11.04 2.38 0.03
C PHE A 68 -9.58 2.69 -0.29
N ASP A 69 -9.19 2.43 -1.54
CA ASP A 69 -7.80 2.50 -2.01
C ASP A 69 -6.84 1.68 -1.10
N ASP A 70 -5.85 2.32 -0.50
CA ASP A 70 -4.81 1.73 0.36
C ASP A 70 -5.15 1.81 1.87
N THR A 71 -6.40 2.18 2.19
CA THR A 71 -6.86 2.42 3.55
C THR A 71 -8.03 1.52 3.91
N LEU A 72 -7.86 0.73 4.98
CA LEU A 72 -8.95 -0.05 5.58
C LEU A 72 -9.59 0.75 6.72
N TYR A 73 -10.89 1.01 6.59
CA TYR A 73 -11.71 1.65 7.61
C TYR A 73 -12.48 0.58 8.39
N ILE A 74 -12.48 0.72 9.71
CA ILE A 74 -13.19 -0.15 10.66
C ILE A 74 -13.92 0.75 11.64
N ASN A 75 -15.24 0.57 11.78
CA ASN A 75 -16.04 1.24 12.79
C ASN A 75 -16.77 0.18 13.63
N THR A 76 -16.57 0.24 14.94
CA THR A 76 -17.17 -0.72 15.86
C THR A 76 -17.32 -0.18 17.28
N THR A 77 -18.20 -0.81 18.05
CA THR A 77 -18.29 -0.60 19.50
C THR A 77 -17.25 -1.49 20.18
N VAL A 78 -16.42 -0.87 21.01
CA VAL A 78 -15.35 -1.52 21.76
C VAL A 78 -15.49 -1.24 23.27
N PHE A 79 -14.75 -2.01 24.06
CA PHE A 79 -14.74 -1.95 25.52
C PHE A 79 -13.36 -2.39 26.04
N PRO A 80 -13.04 -2.27 27.34
CA PRO A 80 -11.74 -2.64 27.86
C PRO A 80 -11.47 -4.13 27.67
N SER A 81 -10.25 -4.48 27.27
CA SER A 81 -9.85 -5.84 26.83
C SER A 81 -10.45 -6.32 25.51
N TRP A 82 -11.22 -5.49 24.79
CA TRP A 82 -11.63 -5.81 23.42
C TRP A 82 -10.39 -5.95 22.53
N HIS A 83 -10.42 -6.92 21.63
CA HIS A 83 -9.36 -7.17 20.66
C HIS A 83 -9.90 -7.75 19.36
N ALA A 84 -9.10 -7.56 18.31
CA ALA A 84 -9.34 -8.13 17.00
C ALA A 84 -8.03 -8.41 16.27
N TRP A 85 -8.07 -9.41 15.41
CA TRP A 85 -7.08 -9.66 14.39
C TRP A 85 -7.51 -9.02 13.08
N VAL A 86 -6.61 -8.25 12.48
CA VAL A 86 -6.79 -7.68 11.14
C VAL A 86 -5.70 -8.23 10.23
N GLY A 87 -6.09 -9.02 9.25
CA GLY A 87 -5.20 -9.56 8.23
C GLY A 87 -5.31 -8.76 6.96
N LEU A 88 -4.18 -8.39 6.35
CA LEU A 88 -4.09 -7.66 5.08
C LEU A 88 -3.21 -8.41 4.09
N VAL A 89 -3.66 -8.53 2.85
CA VAL A 89 -2.83 -8.95 1.71
C VAL A 89 -2.37 -7.72 0.97
N ILE A 90 -1.12 -7.32 1.22
CA ILE A 90 -0.50 -6.13 0.62
C ILE A 90 0.22 -6.54 -0.65
N LYS A 91 0.13 -5.70 -1.67
CA LYS A 91 0.74 -5.98 -2.96
C LYS A 91 1.34 -4.73 -3.57
N ASN A 92 2.52 -4.87 -4.15
CA ASN A 92 3.06 -3.85 -5.04
C ASN A 92 2.45 -4.01 -6.43
N ASN A 93 1.61 -3.05 -6.83
CA ASN A 93 1.04 -2.95 -8.18
C ASN A 93 1.81 -1.96 -9.06
N GLY A 94 2.81 -1.27 -8.50
CA GLY A 94 3.68 -0.35 -9.19
C GLY A 94 4.75 -1.05 -10.03
N ILE A 95 5.68 -0.25 -10.56
CA ILE A 95 6.80 -0.74 -11.38
C ILE A 95 8.17 -0.60 -10.71
N PHE A 96 8.21 -0.05 -9.49
CA PHE A 96 9.42 0.16 -8.71
C PHE A 96 9.43 -0.74 -7.49
N ASN A 97 10.62 -1.06 -7.00
CA ASN A 97 10.80 -1.71 -5.71
C ASN A 97 10.33 -0.77 -4.59
N MET A 98 9.43 -1.27 -3.76
CA MET A 98 8.86 -0.53 -2.64
C MET A 98 9.38 -1.12 -1.34
N LYS A 99 9.88 -0.28 -0.45
CA LYS A 99 10.06 -0.64 0.96
C LYS A 99 8.77 -0.30 1.68
N LEU A 100 8.15 -1.29 2.31
CA LEU A 100 6.98 -1.10 3.15
C LEU A 100 7.36 -0.27 4.38
N GLU A 101 6.54 0.73 4.70
CA GLU A 101 6.64 1.46 5.95
C GLU A 101 5.77 0.81 7.04
N GLU A 102 6.03 1.15 8.29
CA GLU A 102 5.15 0.76 9.39
C GLU A 102 3.72 1.27 9.12
N PRO A 103 2.68 0.46 9.37
CA PRO A 103 1.31 0.88 9.15
C PRO A 103 0.96 2.10 10.00
N THR A 104 0.24 3.05 9.39
CA THR A 104 -0.24 4.22 10.13
C THR A 104 -1.66 3.96 10.61
N TYR A 105 -1.87 4.11 11.91
CA TYR A 105 -3.18 3.98 12.55
C TYR A 105 -3.75 5.38 12.84
N GLN A 106 -4.96 5.64 12.36
CA GLN A 106 -5.74 6.80 12.77
C GLN A 106 -6.96 6.30 13.53
N ILE A 107 -7.01 6.59 14.84
CA ILE A 107 -8.09 6.15 15.71
C ILE A 107 -8.83 7.36 16.24
N ILE A 108 -10.14 7.36 16.05
CA ILE A 108 -11.08 8.32 16.64
C ILE A 108 -11.98 7.53 17.58
N MET A 109 -12.05 7.97 18.83
CA MET A 109 -12.88 7.36 19.86
C MET A 109 -13.99 8.32 20.26
N THR A 110 -15.18 7.79 20.55
CA THR A 110 -16.29 8.56 21.09
C THR A 110 -16.76 7.93 22.40
N PRO A 111 -16.46 8.53 23.58
CA PRO A 111 -15.83 9.84 23.79
C PRO A 111 -14.36 9.93 23.35
N GLU A 112 -13.88 11.13 23.01
CA GLU A 112 -12.48 11.37 22.57
C GLU A 112 -11.46 10.97 23.65
N ASP A 113 -10.32 10.43 23.22
CA ASP A 113 -9.18 9.99 24.05
C ASP A 113 -9.59 9.13 25.25
N SER A 114 -10.67 8.36 25.09
CA SER A 114 -11.27 7.64 26.20
C SER A 114 -10.55 6.34 26.54
N ALA A 115 -9.70 5.82 25.66
CA ALA A 115 -9.08 4.51 25.83
C ALA A 115 -7.60 4.45 25.44
N THR A 116 -6.89 3.53 26.07
CA THR A 116 -5.53 3.14 25.70
C THR A 116 -5.58 1.87 24.86
N TRP A 117 -4.68 1.76 23.89
CA TRP A 117 -4.68 0.66 22.93
C TRP A 117 -3.26 0.30 22.50
N ASN A 118 -3.10 -0.91 21.98
CA ASN A 118 -1.87 -1.38 21.37
C ASN A 118 -2.15 -2.14 20.07
N ALA A 119 -1.15 -2.15 19.19
CA ALA A 119 -1.10 -2.96 17.98
C ALA A 119 0.22 -3.74 17.94
N ASN A 120 0.14 -5.03 17.59
CA ASN A 120 1.30 -5.86 17.25
C ASN A 120 1.19 -6.29 15.80
N GLU A 121 2.26 -6.17 15.05
CA GLU A 121 2.30 -6.43 13.60
C GLU A 121 3.17 -7.65 13.30
N PHE A 122 2.70 -8.51 12.40
CA PHE A 122 3.38 -9.72 11.97
C PHE A 122 3.37 -9.81 10.45
N TYR A 123 4.53 -10.07 9.85
CA TYR A 123 4.74 -10.02 8.40
C TYR A 123 5.11 -11.40 7.86
N TYR A 124 4.48 -11.80 6.75
CA TYR A 124 4.72 -13.08 6.10
C TYR A 124 4.89 -12.90 4.61
N GLY A 125 6.06 -13.26 4.08
CA GLY A 125 6.46 -13.02 2.69
C GLY A 125 7.69 -12.10 2.61
N PRO A 126 7.99 -11.48 1.46
CA PRO A 126 7.18 -11.41 0.26
C PRO A 126 7.12 -12.75 -0.49
N TYR A 127 5.92 -13.11 -0.97
CA TYR A 127 5.70 -14.27 -1.82
C TYR A 127 5.88 -13.88 -3.29
N THR A 128 6.98 -14.32 -3.89
CA THR A 128 7.40 -13.99 -5.27
C THR A 128 6.77 -14.90 -6.33
N GLU A 129 6.16 -16.01 -5.92
CA GLU A 129 5.47 -16.94 -6.82
C GLU A 129 3.94 -16.73 -6.82
N ALA A 130 3.24 -17.42 -7.71
CA ALA A 130 1.79 -17.36 -7.78
C ALA A 130 1.19 -18.17 -6.61
N GLY A 131 0.97 -17.50 -5.49
CA GLY A 131 0.42 -18.09 -4.26
C GLY A 131 1.20 -17.63 -3.03
N PHE A 132 0.53 -17.64 -1.88
CA PHE A 132 1.15 -17.47 -0.57
C PHE A 132 0.99 -18.76 0.23
N ASN A 133 1.77 -18.93 1.30
CA ASN A 133 1.64 -20.06 2.19
C ASN A 133 0.19 -20.09 2.76
N PRO A 134 -0.62 -21.11 2.47
CA PRO A 134 -2.02 -21.13 2.92
C PRO A 134 -2.13 -21.09 4.44
N LEU A 135 -1.12 -21.58 5.17
CA LEU A 135 -1.09 -21.58 6.64
C LEU A 135 -1.20 -20.18 7.24
N VAL A 136 -0.67 -19.16 6.56
CA VAL A 136 -0.68 -17.77 7.07
C VAL A 136 -1.89 -16.98 6.62
N TRP A 137 -2.77 -17.53 5.78
CA TRP A 137 -3.94 -16.79 5.29
C TRP A 137 -5.11 -17.68 4.92
N GLY A 138 -4.93 -18.59 3.97
CA GLY A 138 -6.02 -19.43 3.44
C GLY A 138 -6.66 -20.34 4.49
N ASP A 139 -5.83 -20.93 5.35
CA ASP A 139 -6.24 -21.89 6.38
C ASP A 139 -6.74 -21.22 7.66
N ILE A 140 -6.59 -19.90 7.78
CA ILE A 140 -7.07 -19.11 8.92
C ILE A 140 -8.48 -18.61 8.58
N THR A 141 -9.46 -19.08 9.34
CA THR A 141 -10.88 -18.79 9.17
C THR A 141 -11.45 -18.21 10.46
N GLY A 142 -12.66 -17.63 10.39
CA GLY A 142 -13.35 -17.13 11.58
C GLY A 142 -13.61 -18.22 12.63
N ASP A 143 -13.65 -19.49 12.23
CA ASP A 143 -13.90 -20.62 13.13
C ASP A 143 -12.64 -21.12 13.84
N ASN A 144 -11.44 -20.85 13.31
CA ASN A 144 -10.20 -21.46 13.82
C ASN A 144 -9.09 -20.44 14.12
N TYR A 145 -9.31 -19.14 13.91
CA TYR A 145 -8.25 -18.14 14.06
C TYR A 145 -7.64 -18.14 15.47
N GLN A 146 -8.42 -18.44 16.51
CA GLN A 146 -7.92 -18.51 17.90
C GLN A 146 -6.92 -19.67 18.12
N ASP A 147 -7.02 -20.73 17.32
CA ASP A 147 -6.10 -21.87 17.36
C ASP A 147 -4.88 -21.68 16.43
N LYS A 148 -4.86 -20.56 15.68
CA LYS A 148 -3.90 -20.29 14.60
C LYS A 148 -3.15 -18.98 14.76
N LEU A 149 -3.69 -18.05 15.52
CA LEU A 149 -3.12 -16.73 15.75
C LEU A 149 -2.93 -16.51 17.25
N ASP A 150 -1.73 -16.08 17.62
CA ASP A 150 -1.33 -15.77 18.98
C ASP A 150 -0.81 -14.31 19.06
N PRO A 151 -1.25 -13.52 20.05
CA PRO A 151 -0.89 -12.09 20.14
C PRO A 151 0.60 -11.77 20.24
N ASP A 152 1.43 -12.74 20.63
CA ASP A 152 2.85 -12.58 20.89
C ASP A 152 3.72 -13.15 19.76
N GLU A 153 3.24 -14.15 19.01
CA GLU A 153 3.99 -14.79 17.90
C GLU A 153 3.36 -14.66 16.51
N GLY A 154 2.12 -14.19 16.41
CA GLY A 154 1.38 -14.11 15.15
C GLY A 154 0.80 -15.48 14.75
N VAL A 155 1.05 -15.92 13.52
CA VAL A 155 0.65 -17.25 13.03
C VAL A 155 1.45 -18.34 13.74
N ILE A 156 0.75 -19.15 14.53
CA ILE A 156 1.34 -20.20 15.37
C ILE A 156 2.16 -21.18 14.52
N GLY A 157 3.44 -21.32 14.87
CA GLY A 157 4.37 -22.21 14.19
C GLY A 157 4.88 -21.71 12.83
N VAL A 158 4.65 -20.45 12.48
CA VAL A 158 5.24 -19.80 11.31
C VAL A 158 5.98 -18.54 11.75
N GLU A 159 7.26 -18.46 11.44
CA GLU A 159 8.10 -17.30 11.77
C GLU A 159 7.65 -16.05 11.00
N SER A 160 7.49 -14.94 11.73
CA SER A 160 7.26 -13.61 11.14
C SER A 160 8.58 -13.01 10.67
N GLU A 161 8.52 -12.26 9.59
CA GLU A 161 9.64 -11.49 9.07
C GLU A 161 9.77 -10.17 9.84
N ASP A 162 11.01 -9.75 10.08
CA ASP A 162 11.30 -8.47 10.71
C ASP A 162 11.29 -7.34 9.66
N PRO A 163 10.69 -6.18 9.95
CA PRO A 163 10.84 -5.00 9.09
C PRO A 163 12.31 -4.56 9.04
N PRO A 164 12.78 -4.00 7.91
CA PRO A 164 11.98 -3.57 6.76
C PRO A 164 11.70 -4.65 5.72
N VAL A 165 10.47 -4.67 5.21
CA VAL A 165 10.04 -5.57 4.15
C VAL A 165 10.08 -4.87 2.79
N TYR A 166 10.63 -5.54 1.77
CA TYR A 166 10.72 -5.03 0.41
C TYR A 166 9.79 -5.80 -0.53
N LEU A 167 9.02 -5.06 -1.33
CA LEU A 167 8.10 -5.60 -2.32
C LEU A 167 8.56 -5.23 -3.71
N GLU A 168 8.97 -6.25 -4.47
CA GLU A 168 9.29 -6.11 -5.88
C GLU A 168 8.01 -5.84 -6.70
N PRO A 169 8.11 -5.08 -7.81
CA PRO A 169 6.99 -4.93 -8.73
C PRO A 169 6.58 -6.30 -9.29
N PRO A 170 5.30 -6.45 -9.65
CA PRO A 170 4.84 -7.75 -10.11
C PRO A 170 5.52 -8.05 -11.46
N PRO A 171 6.01 -9.29 -11.66
CA PRO A 171 6.31 -9.82 -12.98
C PRO A 171 5.11 -9.63 -13.93
N ALA A 172 5.27 -9.92 -15.23
CA ALA A 172 4.20 -9.81 -16.21
C ALA A 172 2.85 -10.46 -15.78
N SER A 173 2.86 -11.43 -14.86
CA SER A 173 1.66 -11.85 -14.13
C SER A 173 1.44 -11.01 -12.87
N ARG A 174 0.36 -10.24 -12.86
CA ARG A 174 -0.09 -9.39 -11.74
C ARG A 174 -0.40 -10.13 -10.43
N ASN A 175 -0.18 -11.44 -10.27
CA ASN A 175 -0.55 -12.17 -9.04
C ASN A 175 0.65 -12.56 -8.17
N LYS A 176 1.82 -11.99 -8.45
CA LYS A 176 3.09 -12.30 -7.80
C LYS A 176 3.54 -11.09 -6.99
N CYS A 177 4.37 -11.31 -5.97
CA CYS A 177 4.87 -10.30 -5.03
C CYS A 177 3.78 -9.76 -4.10
N LYS A 178 3.33 -10.62 -3.20
CA LYS A 178 2.36 -10.30 -2.14
C LYS A 178 3.01 -10.44 -0.77
N LEU A 179 2.58 -9.61 0.16
CA LEU A 179 2.90 -9.70 1.57
C LEU A 179 1.62 -9.93 2.34
N ILE A 180 1.66 -10.81 3.34
CA ILE A 180 0.57 -10.91 4.30
C ILE A 180 1.02 -10.22 5.57
N MET A 181 0.18 -9.34 6.09
CA MET A 181 0.39 -8.71 7.38
C MET A 181 -0.79 -9.05 8.29
N TRP A 182 -0.52 -9.56 9.48
CA TRP A 182 -1.49 -9.70 10.55
C TRP A 182 -1.23 -8.65 11.61
N ILE A 183 -2.28 -7.98 12.06
CA ILE A 183 -2.23 -6.98 13.13
C ILE A 183 -3.12 -7.49 14.26
N TYR A 184 -2.57 -7.64 15.45
CA TYR A 184 -3.35 -7.82 16.67
C TYR A 184 -3.63 -6.45 17.28
N LEU A 185 -4.89 -6.05 17.29
CA LEU A 185 -5.36 -4.81 17.91
C LEU A 185 -6.00 -5.13 19.25
N HIS A 186 -5.64 -4.38 20.30
CA HIS A 186 -6.19 -4.59 21.63
C HIS A 186 -6.39 -3.25 22.38
N ILE A 187 -7.58 -3.11 22.96
CA ILE A 187 -7.96 -2.00 23.84
C ILE A 187 -7.59 -2.41 25.26
N VAL A 188 -6.67 -1.69 25.88
CA VAL A 188 -6.12 -2.04 27.20
C VAL A 188 -7.03 -1.50 28.32
N GLU A 189 -7.36 -0.22 28.28
CA GLU A 189 -8.23 0.45 29.25
C GLU A 189 -9.18 1.41 28.53
N GLY A 190 -10.37 1.65 29.07
CA GLY A 190 -11.35 2.60 28.52
C GLY A 190 -12.70 2.58 29.26
N PRO A 191 -13.73 3.27 28.75
CA PRO A 191 -15.10 3.18 29.21
C PRO A 191 -15.71 1.81 28.89
N ASP A 192 -16.78 1.43 29.60
CA ASP A 192 -17.45 0.13 29.44
C ASP A 192 -17.93 -0.14 28.01
N ASP A 193 -18.40 0.86 27.28
CA ASP A 193 -18.77 0.77 25.87
C ASP A 193 -18.50 2.13 25.20
N PHE A 194 -17.80 2.13 24.07
CA PHE A 194 -17.54 3.33 23.28
C PHE A 194 -17.34 3.00 21.80
N ILE A 195 -17.51 4.00 20.94
CA ILE A 195 -17.36 3.81 19.49
C ILE A 195 -15.91 4.09 19.12
N MET A 196 -15.32 3.19 18.33
CA MET A 196 -14.00 3.34 17.73
C MET A 196 -14.14 3.36 16.21
N GLU A 197 -13.61 4.41 15.59
CA GLU A 197 -13.37 4.51 14.17
C GLU A 197 -11.86 4.42 13.94
N LEU A 198 -11.42 3.34 13.30
CA LEU A 198 -10.03 3.05 12.99
C LEU A 198 -9.82 3.10 11.47
N SER A 199 -8.76 3.79 11.06
CA SER A 199 -8.22 3.71 9.70
C SER A 199 -6.81 3.14 9.75
N ILE A 200 -6.56 2.07 8.99
CA ILE A 200 -5.25 1.46 8.81
C ILE A 200 -4.75 1.83 7.42
N ILE A 201 -3.67 2.58 7.36
CA ILE A 201 -3.10 3.11 6.11
C ILE A 201 -1.78 2.41 5.85
N ILE A 202 -1.64 1.86 4.64
CA ILE A 202 -0.42 1.17 4.20
C ILE A 202 0.34 2.03 3.20
N THR A 203 1.56 2.44 3.58
CA THR A 203 2.43 3.24 2.73
C THR A 203 3.75 2.54 2.44
N GLY A 204 4.46 3.04 1.42
CA GLY A 204 5.78 2.54 1.10
C GLY A 204 6.61 3.58 0.37
N ILE A 205 7.93 3.44 0.48
CA ILE A 205 8.89 4.32 -0.18
C ILE A 205 9.59 3.60 -1.33
N MET A 206 9.82 4.32 -2.43
CA MET A 206 10.59 3.80 -3.55
C MET A 206 12.06 3.65 -3.16
N THR A 207 12.69 2.54 -3.53
CA THR A 207 14.08 2.23 -3.13
C THR A 207 15.08 2.30 -4.28
N ASP A 208 14.62 2.15 -5.53
CA ASP A 208 15.47 2.19 -6.73
C ASP A 208 15.21 3.43 -7.58
N VAL A 209 15.56 4.60 -7.06
CA VAL A 209 15.54 5.86 -7.83
C VAL A 209 16.95 6.16 -8.37
N SER A 210 17.58 5.19 -9.04
CA SER A 210 18.94 5.36 -9.58
C SER A 210 19.00 6.20 -10.87
N TRP A 211 17.87 6.77 -11.33
CA TRP A 211 17.78 7.50 -12.60
C TRP A 211 17.39 8.98 -12.47
N VAL A 212 17.30 9.51 -11.24
CA VAL A 212 17.21 10.96 -11.02
C VAL A 212 18.63 11.49 -10.79
N GLU A 213 19.46 11.41 -11.82
CA GLU A 213 20.57 12.36 -11.92
C GLU A 213 19.96 13.70 -12.38
N GLU A 214 20.08 14.71 -11.53
CA GLU A 214 19.60 16.08 -11.78
C GLU A 214 20.16 16.63 -13.11
N PRO A 215 19.36 17.34 -13.92
CA PRO A 215 19.84 18.11 -15.06
C PRO A 215 20.55 19.41 -14.65
#